data_AF-A0ABD2WGL2-F1
#
_entry.id   AF-A0ABD2WGL2-F1
#
_cell.length_a   1.000
_cell.length_b   1.000
_cell.length_c   1.000
_cell.angle_alpha   90.00
_cell.angle_beta   90.00
_cell.angle_gamma   90.00
#
_symmetry.space_group_name_H-M   'P 1'
#
loop_
_entity.id
_entity.type
_entity.pdbx_description
1 polymer ?
#
loop_
_entity_poly.entity_id
_entity_poly.type
_entity_poly.pdbx_seq_one_letter_code
_entity_poly.pdbx_strand_id
1 'polypeptide(L)'
;MNIKISSFWIIFLIVVTGVKTEFKVSNQEKDLRILLHNKKSFNLYSTDKNRSQDYSVSFYALNKDIAKTEPDVFVAGKNENNWTITVIGTNPGSSVISANITELQESDFSDAFVRVTVERSTTLYHISQVVGWVYFLAWSVSFYPQIYTNYKRKSVEGLNFDFLSLNIVGFIMYALFNCGLYWIPQIEQEYFARYPKGLNPVQINDIFFALHATFATLITIFQCFIYETGNQRVSSTARIIHGIFTIFIVASMILAILNQICWLDFLYYCSYVKLSITLIKYVPQAFYNYKRKSTVGWSIGNIFLDFTGGILSMLQMILNAYNYDDWKSLFGDPTKFGLGFFSVAFDVFFLVQHYILYRDHNSYESITGECHATSAQEECPSSSTESTNKV
;
A
#
# COMPACT_ATOMS: atom_id res chain seq x y z
N MET A 1 -19.78 40.35 20.48
CA MET A 1 -20.76 39.29 20.83
C MET A 1 -21.74 39.14 19.67
N ASN A 2 -22.03 37.90 19.28
CA ASN A 2 -22.94 37.44 18.20
C ASN A 2 -22.36 37.58 16.78
N ILE A 3 -21.61 36.62 16.25
CA ILE A 3 -22.06 35.30 15.74
C ILE A 3 -23.39 35.39 14.98
N LYS A 4 -23.30 35.41 13.64
CA LYS A 4 -24.31 34.87 12.74
C LYS A 4 -23.63 33.98 11.71
N ILE A 5 -23.64 32.69 12.04
CA ILE A 5 -23.52 31.59 11.10
C ILE A 5 -24.77 31.63 10.22
N SER A 6 -24.59 31.81 8.90
CA SER A 6 -25.66 31.55 7.92
C SER A 6 -25.22 30.40 7.05
N SER A 7 -25.73 29.24 7.45
CA SER A 7 -25.67 27.97 6.75
C SER A 7 -26.29 28.04 5.36
N PHE A 8 -25.75 27.18 4.48
CA PHE A 8 -26.49 26.39 3.50
C PHE A 8 -27.32 27.15 2.47
N TRP A 9 -26.79 27.29 1.25
CA TRP A 9 -27.47 27.01 -0.03
C TRP A 9 -26.41 27.18 -1.15
N ILE A 10 -25.44 26.25 -1.23
CA ILE A 10 -24.67 26.10 -2.48
C ILE A 10 -25.59 25.33 -3.41
N ILE A 11 -26.16 26.08 -4.35
CA ILE A 11 -26.94 25.60 -5.48
C ILE A 11 -26.04 24.65 -6.26
N PHE A 12 -26.32 23.34 -6.15
CA PHE A 12 -25.74 22.32 -7.01
C PHE A 12 -26.43 22.45 -8.38
N LEU A 13 -25.98 23.42 -9.18
CA LEU A 13 -26.32 23.50 -10.59
C LEU A 13 -25.43 22.46 -11.30
N ILE A 14 -25.85 21.19 -11.30
CA ILE A 14 -25.36 20.25 -12.30
C ILE A 14 -25.96 20.76 -13.62
N VAL A 15 -25.21 21.60 -14.32
CA VAL A 15 -25.42 21.75 -15.75
C VAL A 15 -25.00 20.42 -16.35
N VAL A 16 -25.95 19.51 -16.53
CA VAL A 16 -25.78 18.41 -17.48
C VAL A 16 -25.84 19.07 -18.85
N THR A 17 -24.73 19.66 -19.30
CA THR A 17 -24.51 19.79 -20.73
C THR A 17 -24.41 18.36 -21.23
N GLY A 18 -25.49 17.88 -21.84
CA GLY A 18 -25.48 16.63 -22.58
C GLY A 18 -24.57 16.81 -23.78
N VAL A 19 -23.26 16.71 -23.58
CA VAL A 19 -22.31 16.55 -24.67
C VAL A 19 -22.59 15.17 -25.24
N LYS A 20 -23.16 15.13 -26.45
CA LYS A 20 -23.38 13.88 -27.18
C LYS A 20 -21.99 13.31 -27.51
N THR A 21 -21.61 12.27 -26.78
CA THR A 21 -20.39 11.50 -27.01
C THR A 21 -20.61 10.62 -28.23
N GLU A 22 -20.13 11.02 -29.40
CA GLU A 22 -20.49 10.35 -30.66
C GLU A 22 -19.92 8.95 -30.79
N PHE A 23 -18.70 8.69 -30.32
CA PHE A 23 -18.06 7.36 -30.42
C PHE A 23 -17.61 6.86 -29.06
N LYS A 24 -17.77 5.55 -28.83
CA LYS A 24 -17.41 4.90 -27.56
C LYS A 24 -16.85 3.49 -27.78
N VAL A 25 -16.01 3.07 -26.84
CA VAL A 25 -15.64 1.67 -26.67
C VAL A 25 -16.35 1.10 -25.44
N SER A 26 -16.76 -0.17 -25.50
CA SER A 26 -17.43 -0.82 -24.39
C SER A 26 -16.52 -0.84 -23.17
N ASN A 27 -17.05 -0.57 -21.97
CA ASN A 27 -16.25 -0.58 -20.74
C ASN A 27 -15.55 -1.93 -20.50
N GLN A 28 -16.09 -3.04 -21.02
CA GLN A 28 -15.45 -4.36 -20.93
C GLN A 28 -14.25 -4.52 -21.87
N GLU A 29 -14.16 -3.70 -22.91
CA GLU A 29 -13.14 -3.75 -23.96
C GLU A 29 -12.14 -2.58 -23.87
N LYS A 30 -12.30 -1.68 -22.88
CA LYS A 30 -11.38 -0.55 -22.64
C LYS A 30 -9.98 -0.99 -22.22
N ASP A 31 -9.82 -2.19 -21.67
CA ASP A 31 -8.53 -2.74 -21.23
C ASP A 31 -8.19 -4.03 -21.99
N LEU A 32 -7.31 -3.92 -22.99
CA LEU A 32 -6.85 -5.04 -23.80
C LEU A 32 -5.47 -5.52 -23.35
N ARG A 33 -5.40 -6.77 -22.93
CA ARG A 33 -4.14 -7.49 -22.74
C ARG A 33 -3.84 -8.40 -23.92
N ILE A 34 -2.68 -8.23 -24.55
CA ILE A 34 -2.27 -8.90 -25.78
C ILE A 34 -0.92 -9.58 -25.55
N LEU A 35 -0.76 -10.84 -25.99
CA LEU A 35 0.55 -11.48 -26.03
C LEU A 35 1.38 -10.86 -27.16
N LEU A 36 2.68 -10.70 -26.95
CA LEU A 36 3.60 -10.19 -27.96
C LEU A 36 3.40 -10.88 -29.33
N HIS A 37 3.31 -10.08 -30.39
CA HIS A 37 3.03 -10.49 -31.78
C HIS A 37 1.63 -11.09 -32.06
N ASN A 38 0.76 -11.20 -31.05
CA ASN A 38 -0.63 -11.58 -31.25
C ASN A 38 -1.52 -10.36 -31.53
N LYS A 39 -2.75 -10.68 -31.95
CA LYS A 39 -3.79 -9.70 -32.25
C LYS A 39 -4.99 -9.88 -31.31
N LYS A 40 -5.66 -8.79 -30.97
CA LYS A 40 -6.98 -8.78 -30.31
C LYS A 40 -7.84 -7.69 -30.94
N SER A 41 -9.15 -7.80 -30.83
CA SER A 41 -10.05 -6.80 -31.38
C SER A 41 -10.93 -6.18 -30.30
N PHE A 42 -11.34 -4.94 -30.51
CA PHE A 42 -12.36 -4.25 -29.74
C PHE A 42 -13.41 -3.65 -30.67
N ASN A 43 -14.58 -3.34 -30.14
CA ASN A 43 -15.68 -2.75 -30.89
C ASN A 43 -15.78 -1.26 -30.56
N LEU A 44 -15.65 -0.44 -31.59
CA LEU A 44 -15.98 0.98 -31.54
C LEU A 44 -17.43 1.12 -32.00
N TYR A 45 -18.27 1.78 -31.20
CA TYR A 45 -19.66 2.05 -31.59
C TYR A 45 -20.00 3.53 -31.54
N SER A 46 -20.90 3.94 -32.44
CA SER A 46 -21.46 5.28 -32.44
C SER A 46 -22.72 5.33 -31.58
N THR A 47 -22.86 6.34 -30.73
CA THR A 47 -24.12 6.59 -30.01
C THR A 47 -25.15 7.31 -30.89
N ASP A 48 -24.69 8.04 -31.91
CA ASP A 48 -25.55 8.63 -32.92
C ASP A 48 -25.84 7.61 -34.01
N LYS A 49 -27.11 7.23 -34.13
CA LYS A 49 -27.60 6.25 -35.10
C LYS A 49 -27.98 6.87 -36.45
N ASN A 50 -28.12 8.19 -36.53
CA ASN A 50 -28.57 8.91 -37.72
C ASN A 50 -27.59 10.04 -38.08
N ARG A 51 -26.36 9.65 -38.40
CA ARG A 51 -25.31 10.58 -38.81
C ARG A 51 -25.62 11.19 -40.18
N SER A 52 -25.38 12.48 -40.33
CA SER A 52 -25.66 13.23 -41.57
C SER A 52 -24.62 12.98 -42.67
N GLN A 53 -23.39 12.60 -42.28
CA GLN A 53 -22.27 12.36 -43.19
C GLN A 53 -21.40 11.18 -42.72
N ASP A 54 -20.53 10.73 -43.60
CA ASP A 54 -19.50 9.75 -43.29
C ASP A 54 -18.33 10.44 -42.57
N TYR A 55 -17.71 9.78 -41.59
CA TYR A 55 -16.59 10.34 -40.84
C TYR A 55 -15.33 9.52 -41.03
N SER A 56 -14.18 10.18 -41.23
CA SER A 56 -12.87 9.52 -41.20
C SER A 56 -12.41 9.36 -39.75
N VAL A 57 -12.28 8.12 -39.29
CA VAL A 57 -11.80 7.79 -37.95
C VAL A 57 -10.38 7.28 -38.04
N SER A 58 -9.47 7.95 -37.34
CA SER A 58 -8.05 7.58 -37.25
C SER A 58 -7.70 7.18 -35.82
N PHE A 59 -6.78 6.24 -35.64
CA PHE A 59 -6.31 5.85 -34.31
C PHE A 59 -4.92 6.41 -34.03
N TYR A 60 -4.77 7.03 -32.85
CA TYR A 60 -3.51 7.51 -32.34
C TYR A 60 -3.09 6.69 -31.12
N ALA A 61 -2.00 5.94 -31.26
CA ALA A 61 -1.35 5.28 -30.14
C ALA A 61 -0.33 6.24 -29.48
N LEU A 62 -0.41 6.41 -28.17
CA LEU A 62 0.56 7.18 -27.38
C LEU A 62 1.98 6.64 -27.56
N ASN A 63 2.13 5.30 -27.58
CA ASN A 63 3.38 4.60 -27.85
C ASN A 63 3.21 3.66 -29.07
N LYS A 64 3.42 4.18 -30.28
CA LYS A 64 3.27 3.44 -31.55
C LYS A 64 4.22 2.23 -31.69
N ASP A 65 5.28 2.18 -30.88
CA ASP A 65 6.20 1.05 -30.81
C ASP A 65 5.63 -0.14 -30.05
N ILE A 66 4.65 0.05 -29.16
CA ILE A 66 4.07 -0.99 -28.30
C ILE A 66 2.88 -1.66 -28.96
N ALA A 67 1.95 -0.88 -29.52
CA ALA A 67 0.75 -1.42 -30.15
C ALA A 67 0.33 -0.59 -31.38
N LYS A 68 -0.26 -1.27 -32.36
CA LYS A 68 -0.76 -0.68 -33.60
C LYS A 68 -2.16 -1.19 -33.93
N THR A 69 -2.93 -0.41 -34.66
CA THR A 69 -4.27 -0.75 -35.12
C THR A 69 -4.27 -1.28 -36.55
N GLU A 70 -5.25 -2.10 -36.88
CA GLU A 70 -5.52 -2.58 -38.23
C GLU A 70 -7.05 -2.60 -38.42
N PRO A 71 -7.64 -1.69 -39.22
CA PRO A 71 -7.00 -0.60 -39.96
C PRO A 71 -6.57 0.58 -39.06
N ASP A 72 -5.56 1.36 -39.47
CA ASP A 72 -5.14 2.60 -38.79
C ASP A 72 -6.10 3.77 -39.01
N VAL A 73 -6.76 3.78 -40.17
CA VAL A 73 -7.79 4.76 -40.56
C VAL A 73 -8.89 4.00 -41.28
N PHE A 74 -10.15 4.31 -40.97
CA PHE A 74 -11.29 3.79 -41.71
C PHE A 74 -12.38 4.84 -41.84
N VAL A 75 -13.26 4.66 -42.82
CA VAL A 75 -14.42 5.53 -43.05
C VAL A 75 -15.62 4.91 -42.33
N ALA A 76 -16.12 5.61 -41.32
CA ALA A 76 -17.31 5.23 -40.57
C ALA A 76 -18.56 5.70 -41.32
N GLY A 77 -19.14 4.84 -42.17
CA GLY A 77 -20.27 5.18 -43.03
C GLY A 77 -21.53 5.56 -42.23
N LYS A 78 -22.31 6.53 -42.69
CA LYS A 78 -23.46 7.14 -41.99
C LYS A 78 -24.52 6.17 -41.44
N ASN A 79 -24.66 4.99 -42.05
CA ASN A 79 -25.64 3.96 -41.67
C ASN A 79 -25.04 2.85 -40.78
N GLU A 80 -23.72 2.87 -40.58
CA GLU A 80 -23.01 1.92 -39.73
C GLU A 80 -22.86 2.51 -38.34
N ASN A 81 -22.97 1.66 -37.31
CA ASN A 81 -22.90 2.11 -35.91
C ASN A 81 -21.92 1.28 -35.07
N ASN A 82 -21.26 0.28 -35.65
CA ASN A 82 -20.35 -0.61 -34.94
C ASN A 82 -19.22 -1.07 -35.86
N TRP A 83 -17.98 -0.96 -35.40
CA TRP A 83 -16.78 -1.33 -36.13
C TRP A 83 -15.84 -2.13 -35.23
N THR A 84 -15.41 -3.29 -35.72
CA THR A 84 -14.43 -4.12 -35.03
C THR A 84 -13.03 -3.72 -35.47
N ILE A 85 -12.24 -3.21 -34.53
CA ILE A 85 -10.88 -2.72 -34.77
C ILE A 85 -9.91 -3.73 -34.18
N THR A 86 -8.92 -4.14 -34.98
CA THR A 86 -7.88 -5.08 -34.52
C THR A 86 -6.67 -4.31 -34.02
N VAL A 87 -6.12 -4.76 -32.91
CA VAL A 87 -4.90 -4.24 -32.27
C VAL A 87 -3.85 -5.33 -32.27
N ILE A 88 -2.64 -4.98 -32.69
CA ILE A 88 -1.48 -5.86 -32.78
C ILE A 88 -0.45 -5.42 -31.74
N GLY A 89 -0.02 -6.34 -30.88
CA GLY A 89 1.06 -6.07 -29.92
C GLY A 89 2.43 -6.21 -30.57
N THR A 90 3.18 -5.12 -30.68
CA THR A 90 4.49 -5.11 -31.37
C THR A 90 5.67 -5.21 -30.42
N ASN A 91 5.62 -4.52 -29.28
CA ASN A 91 6.64 -4.61 -28.22
C ASN A 91 5.95 -4.68 -26.85
N PRO A 92 6.57 -5.29 -25.83
CA PRO A 92 6.01 -5.33 -24.49
C PRO A 92 5.89 -3.92 -23.88
N GLY A 93 4.87 -3.73 -23.03
CA GLY A 93 4.61 -2.46 -22.34
C GLY A 93 3.15 -2.05 -22.41
N SER A 94 2.89 -0.78 -22.06
CA SER A 94 1.54 -0.19 -22.08
C SER A 94 1.43 0.95 -23.09
N SER A 95 0.30 1.05 -23.77
CA SER A 95 -0.04 2.19 -24.63
C SER A 95 -1.54 2.48 -24.58
N VAL A 96 -1.91 3.75 -24.66
CA VAL A 96 -3.29 4.16 -24.90
C VAL A 96 -3.49 4.39 -26.40
N ILE A 97 -4.54 3.81 -26.97
CA ILE A 97 -4.98 4.05 -28.34
C ILE A 97 -6.27 4.86 -28.28
N SER A 98 -6.24 6.09 -28.79
CA SER A 98 -7.40 6.98 -28.83
C SER A 98 -7.88 7.16 -30.26
N ALA A 99 -9.19 7.18 -30.47
CA ALA A 99 -9.78 7.57 -31.73
C ALA A 99 -9.71 9.10 -31.90
N ASN A 100 -9.30 9.55 -33.07
CA ASN A 100 -9.29 10.95 -33.48
C ASN A 100 -10.09 11.09 -34.78
N ILE A 101 -10.99 12.07 -34.82
CA ILE A 101 -11.93 12.30 -35.91
C ILE A 101 -11.69 13.70 -36.44
N THR A 102 -11.30 13.79 -37.71
CA THR A 102 -10.68 15.01 -38.28
C THR A 102 -11.66 16.19 -38.44
N GLU A 103 -12.97 15.96 -38.33
CA GLU A 103 -14.00 16.95 -38.72
C GLU A 103 -14.89 17.44 -37.57
N LEU A 104 -14.67 16.99 -36.34
CA LEU A 104 -15.53 17.30 -35.19
C LEU A 104 -14.75 18.13 -34.16
N GLN A 105 -14.98 19.43 -34.14
CA GLN A 105 -14.38 20.35 -33.17
C GLN A 105 -15.10 20.40 -31.81
N GLU A 106 -16.35 19.93 -31.73
CA GLU A 106 -17.20 20.07 -30.53
C GLU A 106 -17.60 18.75 -29.86
N SER A 107 -17.10 17.61 -30.34
CA SER A 107 -17.46 16.29 -29.80
C SER A 107 -16.50 15.84 -28.69
N ASP A 108 -17.05 15.36 -27.58
CA ASP A 108 -16.25 14.72 -26.53
C ASP A 108 -15.88 13.27 -26.95
N PHE A 109 -14.58 13.04 -27.16
CA PHE A 109 -13.99 11.74 -27.47
C PHE A 109 -13.34 11.06 -26.25
N SER A 110 -13.60 11.57 -25.04
CA SER A 110 -13.02 11.05 -23.80
C SER A 110 -13.29 9.56 -23.56
N ASP A 111 -14.32 8.99 -24.18
CA ASP A 111 -14.71 7.57 -24.07
C ASP A 111 -14.25 6.69 -25.25
N ALA A 112 -13.62 7.26 -26.28
CA ALA A 112 -13.20 6.57 -27.49
C ALA A 112 -11.72 6.15 -27.42
N PHE A 113 -11.33 5.48 -26.35
CA PHE A 113 -9.95 4.99 -26.17
C PHE A 113 -9.92 3.55 -25.65
N VAL A 114 -8.78 2.91 -25.87
CA VAL A 114 -8.44 1.59 -25.34
C VAL A 114 -7.03 1.63 -24.75
N ARG A 115 -6.87 1.09 -23.54
CA ARG A 115 -5.57 0.81 -22.94
C ARG A 115 -5.11 -0.57 -23.36
N VAL A 116 -3.94 -0.62 -23.98
CA VAL A 116 -3.36 -1.85 -24.52
C VAL A 116 -2.12 -2.17 -23.71
N THR A 117 -2.13 -3.33 -23.08
CA THR A 117 -0.97 -3.91 -22.39
C THR A 117 -0.46 -5.10 -23.19
N VAL A 118 0.78 -5.05 -23.62
CA VAL A 118 1.45 -6.11 -24.36
C VAL A 118 2.40 -6.85 -23.43
N GLU A 119 2.21 -8.16 -23.29
CA GLU A 119 3.01 -9.01 -22.41
C GLU A 119 3.93 -9.95 -23.19
N ARG A 120 5.13 -10.23 -22.64
CA ARG A 120 6.06 -11.21 -23.22
C ARG A 120 5.53 -12.65 -23.08
N SER A 121 4.92 -12.96 -21.95
CA SER A 121 4.48 -14.32 -21.60
C SER A 121 3.25 -14.32 -20.70
N THR A 122 2.23 -15.06 -21.12
CA THR A 122 1.05 -15.38 -20.29
C THR A 122 1.43 -16.23 -19.08
N THR A 123 2.43 -17.11 -19.22
CA THR A 123 2.93 -17.93 -18.11
C THR A 123 3.54 -17.07 -17.01
N LEU A 124 4.38 -16.09 -17.37
CA LEU A 124 4.95 -15.16 -16.39
C LEU A 124 3.89 -14.31 -15.70
N TYR A 125 2.84 -13.90 -16.43
CA TYR A 125 1.69 -13.25 -15.83
C TYR A 125 1.04 -14.14 -14.75
N HIS A 126 0.73 -15.40 -15.05
CA HIS A 126 0.13 -16.30 -14.06
C HIS A 126 1.05 -16.57 -12.86
N ILE A 127 2.36 -16.76 -13.08
CA ILE A 127 3.33 -16.92 -12.01
C ILE A 127 3.35 -15.68 -11.11
N SER A 128 3.36 -14.48 -11.69
CA SER A 128 3.30 -13.21 -10.94
C SER A 128 2.04 -13.10 -10.09
N GLN A 129 0.87 -13.52 -10.61
CA GLN A 129 -0.37 -13.54 -9.82
C GLN A 129 -0.29 -14.53 -8.65
N VAL A 130 0.22 -15.74 -8.89
CA VAL A 130 0.38 -16.76 -7.82
C VAL A 130 1.35 -16.26 -6.74
N VAL A 131 2.53 -15.78 -7.12
CA VAL A 131 3.50 -15.18 -6.20
C VAL A 131 2.86 -14.04 -5.40
N GLY A 132 2.06 -13.22 -6.08
CA GLY A 132 1.25 -12.15 -5.50
C GLY A 132 0.37 -12.59 -4.33
N TRP A 133 -0.45 -13.61 -4.57
CA TRP A 133 -1.36 -14.14 -3.56
C TRP A 133 -0.62 -14.88 -2.44
N VAL A 134 0.48 -15.55 -2.74
CA VAL A 134 1.28 -16.24 -1.72
C VAL A 134 1.91 -15.25 -0.74
N TYR A 135 2.50 -14.13 -1.20
CA TYR A 135 3.03 -13.15 -0.25
C TYR A 135 1.94 -12.46 0.55
N PHE A 136 0.79 -12.17 -0.07
CA PHE A 136 -0.37 -11.63 0.63
C PHE A 136 -0.75 -12.55 1.79
N LEU A 137 -0.83 -13.86 1.55
CA LEU A 137 -1.14 -14.85 2.58
C LEU A 137 -0.06 -14.90 3.66
N ALA A 138 1.22 -14.94 3.28
CA ALA A 138 2.33 -14.98 4.22
C ALA A 138 2.29 -13.80 5.20
N TRP A 139 2.16 -12.57 4.68
CA TRP A 139 2.03 -11.40 5.54
C TRP A 139 0.71 -11.36 6.31
N SER A 140 -0.41 -11.76 5.72
CA SER A 140 -1.71 -11.73 6.40
C SER A 140 -1.79 -12.69 7.57
N VAL A 141 -1.23 -13.90 7.43
CA VAL A 141 -1.18 -14.88 8.53
C VAL A 141 -0.40 -14.34 9.73
N SER A 142 0.61 -13.49 9.51
CA SER A 142 1.45 -12.94 10.59
C SER A 142 0.69 -12.11 11.65
N PHE A 143 -0.49 -11.56 11.32
CA PHE A 143 -1.29 -10.75 12.26
C PHE A 143 -2.06 -11.59 13.28
N TYR A 144 -2.47 -12.80 12.90
CA TYR A 144 -3.38 -13.62 13.70
C TYR A 144 -2.80 -14.16 15.02
N PRO A 145 -1.51 -14.56 15.11
CA PRO A 145 -0.92 -15.01 16.38
C PRO A 145 -1.08 -14.00 17.52
N GLN A 146 -0.89 -12.71 17.24
CA GLN A 146 -1.04 -11.66 18.26
C GLN A 146 -2.51 -11.49 18.65
N ILE A 147 -3.40 -11.41 17.67
CA ILE A 147 -4.85 -11.29 17.91
C ILE A 147 -5.36 -12.45 18.76
N TYR A 148 -4.94 -13.68 18.42
CA TYR A 148 -5.31 -14.89 19.16
C TYR A 148 -4.75 -14.90 20.57
N THR A 149 -3.47 -14.52 20.75
CA THR A 149 -2.82 -14.50 22.06
C THR A 149 -3.50 -13.51 23.00
N ASN A 150 -3.82 -12.31 22.51
CA ASN A 150 -4.58 -11.30 23.25
C ASN A 150 -5.97 -11.84 23.65
N TYR A 151 -6.67 -12.49 22.70
CA TYR A 151 -7.98 -13.08 22.96
C TYR A 151 -7.93 -14.20 24.01
N LYS A 152 -6.91 -15.05 23.97
CA LYS A 152 -6.74 -16.19 24.89
C LYS A 152 -6.34 -15.71 26.30
N ARG A 153 -5.43 -14.74 26.39
CA ARG A 153 -4.94 -14.20 27.66
C ARG A 153 -5.90 -13.20 28.30
N LYS A 154 -6.83 -12.62 27.53
CA LYS A 154 -7.67 -11.48 27.95
C LYS A 154 -6.85 -10.30 28.50
N SER A 155 -5.62 -10.18 28.02
CA SER A 155 -4.64 -9.17 28.40
C SER A 155 -3.80 -8.85 27.17
N VAL A 156 -3.52 -7.57 26.98
CA VAL A 156 -2.57 -7.08 25.97
C VAL A 156 -1.22 -6.72 26.59
N GLU A 157 -0.99 -7.09 27.85
CA GLU A 157 0.27 -6.85 28.52
C GLU A 157 1.42 -7.58 27.80
N GLY A 158 2.30 -6.77 27.22
CA GLY A 158 3.48 -7.17 26.45
C GLY A 158 3.42 -6.69 25.00
N LEU A 159 2.26 -6.19 24.56
CA LEU A 159 2.09 -5.55 23.27
C LEU A 159 2.69 -4.13 23.29
N ASN A 160 3.61 -3.86 22.38
CA ASN A 160 4.17 -2.51 22.26
C ASN A 160 3.15 -1.56 21.60
N PHE A 161 2.63 -0.60 22.37
CA PHE A 161 1.64 0.39 21.88
C PHE A 161 2.22 1.37 20.85
N ASP A 162 3.52 1.65 20.88
CA ASP A 162 4.19 2.45 19.84
C ASP A 162 4.16 1.69 18.52
N PHE A 163 4.52 0.40 18.55
CA PHE A 163 4.47 -0.45 17.37
C PHE A 163 3.04 -0.53 16.81
N LEU A 164 2.04 -0.75 17.67
CA LEU A 164 0.64 -0.82 17.23
C LEU A 164 0.16 0.50 16.61
N SER A 165 0.42 1.63 17.28
CA SER A 165 -0.01 2.95 16.83
C SER A 165 0.67 3.39 15.53
N LEU A 166 1.96 3.11 15.36
CA LEU A 166 2.68 3.39 14.12
C LEU A 166 2.16 2.50 12.97
N ASN A 167 1.92 1.21 13.22
CA ASN A 167 1.43 0.30 12.19
C ASN A 167 0.05 0.71 11.66
N ILE A 168 -0.89 1.13 12.50
CA ILE A 168 -2.21 1.53 12.00
C ILE A 168 -2.12 2.74 11.06
N VAL A 169 -1.32 3.75 11.42
CA VAL A 169 -1.08 4.91 10.53
C VAL A 169 -0.45 4.45 9.23
N GLY A 170 0.60 3.63 9.30
CA GLY A 170 1.25 3.09 8.12
C GLY A 170 0.28 2.34 7.20
N PHE A 171 -0.51 1.39 7.74
CA PHE A 171 -1.43 0.60 6.94
C PHE A 171 -2.57 1.43 6.33
N ILE A 172 -3.08 2.44 7.04
CA ILE A 172 -4.04 3.40 6.48
C ILE A 172 -3.41 4.17 5.31
N MET A 173 -2.20 4.71 5.47
CA MET A 173 -1.51 5.43 4.40
C MET A 173 -1.25 4.54 3.18
N TYR A 174 -0.88 3.27 3.42
CA TYR A 174 -0.68 2.31 2.35
C TYR A 174 -2.00 1.94 1.65
N ALA A 175 -3.08 1.77 2.40
CA ALA A 175 -4.41 1.52 1.83
C ALA A 175 -4.88 2.72 1.00
N LEU A 176 -4.68 3.95 1.47
CA LEU A 176 -5.00 5.17 0.69
C LEU A 176 -4.25 5.21 -0.63
N PHE A 177 -2.94 4.91 -0.62
CA PHE A 177 -2.13 4.84 -1.84
C PHE A 177 -2.65 3.77 -2.81
N ASN A 178 -2.78 2.52 -2.36
CA ASN A 178 -3.17 1.40 -3.23
C ASN A 178 -4.61 1.56 -3.77
N CYS A 179 -5.56 1.90 -2.91
CA CYS A 179 -6.95 2.13 -3.33
C CYS A 179 -7.07 3.35 -4.24
N GLY A 180 -6.39 4.45 -3.91
CA GLY A 180 -6.46 5.68 -4.68
C GLY A 180 -5.87 5.53 -6.08
N LEU A 181 -4.66 4.96 -6.19
CA LEU A 181 -4.01 4.76 -7.49
C LEU A 181 -4.71 3.70 -8.37
N TYR A 182 -5.37 2.72 -7.77
CA TYR A 182 -6.03 1.65 -8.53
C TYR A 182 -7.49 1.96 -8.89
N TRP A 183 -8.26 2.62 -8.02
CA TRP A 183 -9.71 2.84 -8.25
C TRP A 183 -10.10 4.25 -8.68
N ILE A 184 -9.23 5.26 -8.57
CA ILE A 184 -9.56 6.64 -8.96
C ILE A 184 -8.99 6.90 -10.38
N PRO A 185 -9.84 6.98 -11.42
CA PRO A 185 -9.37 7.11 -12.81
C PRO A 185 -8.50 8.35 -13.05
N GLN A 186 -8.79 9.46 -12.38
CA GLN A 186 -8.04 10.70 -12.50
C GLN A 186 -6.59 10.53 -12.02
N ILE A 187 -6.40 9.83 -10.89
CA ILE A 187 -5.06 9.59 -10.33
C ILE A 187 -4.29 8.58 -11.19
N GLU A 188 -4.98 7.56 -11.68
CA GLU A 188 -4.39 6.60 -12.61
C GLU A 188 -3.94 7.29 -13.92
N GLN A 189 -4.72 8.24 -14.43
CA GLN A 189 -4.35 9.05 -15.59
C GLN A 189 -3.12 9.94 -15.30
N GLU A 190 -3.04 10.57 -14.12
CA GLU A 190 -1.85 11.30 -13.68
C GLU A 190 -0.60 10.39 -13.67
N TYR A 191 -0.76 9.12 -13.26
CA TYR A 191 0.31 8.13 -13.26
C TYR A 191 0.78 7.82 -14.68
N PHE A 192 -0.13 7.50 -15.61
CA PHE A 192 0.24 7.19 -16.99
C PHE A 192 0.74 8.42 -17.76
N ALA A 193 0.35 9.63 -17.37
CA ALA A 193 0.95 10.85 -17.91
C ALA A 193 2.43 10.97 -17.49
N ARG A 194 2.77 10.56 -16.27
CA ARG A 194 4.15 10.56 -15.75
C ARG A 194 4.97 9.38 -16.26
N TYR A 195 4.35 8.21 -16.43
CA TYR A 195 4.96 6.98 -16.91
C TYR A 195 4.21 6.43 -18.12
N PRO A 196 4.40 7.01 -19.33
CA PRO A 196 3.62 6.66 -20.52
C PRO A 196 3.73 5.20 -20.97
N LYS A 197 4.86 4.55 -20.66
CA LYS A 197 5.09 3.12 -20.94
C LYS A 197 4.85 2.23 -19.71
N GLY A 198 4.59 2.85 -18.56
CA GLY A 198 4.47 2.17 -17.29
C GLY A 198 3.18 1.38 -17.19
N LEU A 199 3.16 0.41 -16.29
CA LEU A 199 1.94 -0.26 -15.83
C LEU A 199 1.55 0.24 -14.46
N ASN A 200 0.25 0.16 -14.15
CA ASN A 200 -0.20 0.45 -12.79
C ASN A 200 0.56 -0.48 -11.82
N PRO A 201 1.39 0.09 -10.92
CA PRO A 201 2.29 -0.69 -10.08
C PRO A 201 1.53 -1.43 -8.98
N VAL A 202 0.32 -0.98 -8.67
CA VAL A 202 -0.57 -1.57 -7.67
C VAL A 202 -1.28 -2.77 -8.26
N GLN A 203 -1.16 -3.92 -7.60
CA GLN A 203 -1.90 -5.13 -7.94
C GLN A 203 -3.04 -5.34 -6.95
N ILE A 204 -4.06 -6.10 -7.35
CA ILE A 204 -5.25 -6.36 -6.51
C ILE A 204 -4.86 -6.94 -5.15
N ASN A 205 -3.89 -7.87 -5.12
CA ASN A 205 -3.42 -8.48 -3.89
C ASN A 205 -2.73 -7.47 -2.94
N ASP A 206 -2.16 -6.37 -3.45
CA ASP A 206 -1.65 -5.27 -2.60
C ASP A 206 -2.77 -4.53 -1.87
N ILE A 207 -3.90 -4.29 -2.56
CA ILE A 207 -5.10 -3.67 -1.99
C ILE A 207 -5.66 -4.56 -0.88
N PHE A 208 -5.84 -5.85 -1.17
CA PHE A 208 -6.29 -6.82 -0.17
C PHE A 208 -5.35 -6.86 1.03
N PHE A 209 -4.03 -6.87 0.81
CA PHE A 209 -3.06 -6.81 1.89
C PHE A 209 -3.22 -5.55 2.76
N ALA A 210 -3.25 -4.36 2.14
CA ALA A 210 -3.31 -3.09 2.84
C ALA A 210 -4.60 -2.95 3.68
N LEU A 211 -5.74 -3.33 3.10
CA LEU A 211 -7.04 -3.31 3.78
C LEU A 211 -7.10 -4.35 4.91
N HIS A 212 -6.64 -5.58 4.66
CA HIS A 212 -6.61 -6.63 5.65
C HIS A 212 -5.70 -6.27 6.84
N ALA A 213 -4.49 -5.77 6.57
CA ALA A 213 -3.56 -5.33 7.60
C ALA A 213 -4.13 -4.18 8.45
N THR A 214 -4.82 -3.23 7.82
CA THR A 214 -5.54 -2.16 8.52
C THR A 214 -6.60 -2.75 9.45
N PHE A 215 -7.44 -3.65 8.93
CA PHE A 215 -8.51 -4.29 9.69
C PHE A 215 -7.98 -5.14 10.86
N ALA A 216 -6.98 -5.99 10.63
CA ALA A 216 -6.36 -6.81 11.68
C ALA A 216 -5.72 -5.94 12.78
N THR A 217 -5.13 -4.81 12.40
CA THR A 217 -4.57 -3.84 13.35
C THR A 217 -5.68 -3.15 14.15
N LEU A 218 -6.81 -2.79 13.52
CA LEU A 218 -7.99 -2.25 14.22
C LEU A 218 -8.58 -3.25 15.21
N ILE A 219 -8.61 -4.55 14.90
CA ILE A 219 -9.00 -5.59 15.86
C ILE A 219 -8.07 -5.57 17.07
N THR A 220 -6.76 -5.47 16.85
CA THR A 220 -5.78 -5.43 17.95
C THR A 220 -5.92 -4.16 18.79
N ILE A 221 -6.22 -3.01 18.17
CA ILE A 221 -6.55 -1.77 18.87
C ILE A 221 -7.82 -1.92 19.69
N PHE A 222 -8.87 -2.53 19.11
CA PHE A 222 -10.11 -2.83 19.83
C PHE A 222 -9.84 -3.71 21.05
N GLN A 223 -8.98 -4.73 20.92
CA GLN A 223 -8.54 -5.56 22.05
C GLN A 223 -7.87 -4.74 23.16
N CYS A 224 -7.12 -3.68 22.83
CA CYS A 224 -6.51 -2.80 23.82
C CYS A 224 -7.54 -1.97 24.61
N PHE A 225 -8.75 -1.76 24.09
CA PHE A 225 -9.82 -1.08 24.82
C PHE A 225 -10.59 -2.01 25.77
N ILE A 226 -10.61 -3.31 25.51
CA ILE A 226 -11.45 -4.27 26.26
C ILE A 226 -10.66 -5.17 27.22
N TYR A 227 -9.35 -5.33 27.03
CA TYR A 227 -8.50 -6.24 27.81
C TYR A 227 -7.56 -5.49 28.73
N GLU A 228 -7.01 -6.19 29.71
CA GLU A 228 -6.05 -5.63 30.67
C GLU A 228 -4.81 -5.08 29.94
N THR A 229 -4.53 -3.79 30.12
CA THR A 229 -3.43 -3.07 29.46
C THR A 229 -2.26 -2.76 30.40
N GLY A 230 -2.47 -2.86 31.71
CA GLY A 230 -1.50 -2.42 32.72
C GLY A 230 -1.15 -0.93 32.56
N ASN A 231 0.12 -0.57 32.73
CA ASN A 231 0.62 0.81 32.64
C ASN A 231 1.14 1.19 31.23
N GLN A 232 0.76 0.44 30.19
CA GLN A 232 1.29 0.62 28.84
C GLN A 232 0.65 1.83 28.16
N ARG A 233 1.48 2.68 27.54
CA ARG A 233 1.04 3.89 26.85
C ARG A 233 1.92 4.17 25.65
N VAL A 234 1.36 4.83 24.64
CA VAL A 234 2.15 5.36 23.53
C VAL A 234 3.16 6.37 24.07
N SER A 235 4.43 6.17 23.77
CA SER A 235 5.56 6.97 24.23
C SER A 235 5.52 8.39 23.66
N SER A 236 6.18 9.32 24.34
CA SER A 236 6.32 10.69 23.83
C SER A 236 7.03 10.73 22.48
N THR A 237 8.01 9.85 22.26
CA THR A 237 8.72 9.73 20.97
C THR A 237 7.75 9.34 19.85
N ALA A 238 6.93 8.31 20.05
CA ALA A 238 5.93 7.91 19.07
C ALA A 238 4.89 9.02 18.83
N ARG A 239 4.47 9.75 19.87
CA ARG A 239 3.56 10.91 19.73
C ARG A 239 4.17 12.03 18.90
N ILE A 240 5.46 12.34 19.08
CA ILE A 240 6.18 13.34 18.27
C ILE A 240 6.23 12.88 16.81
N ILE A 241 6.56 11.61 16.56
CA ILE A 241 6.58 11.03 15.21
C ILE A 241 5.19 11.14 14.55
N HIS A 242 4.13 10.79 15.27
CA HIS A 242 2.75 10.96 14.80
C HIS A 242 2.41 12.43 14.50
N GLY A 243 2.84 13.36 15.36
CA GLY A 243 2.68 14.79 15.13
C GLY A 243 3.36 15.26 13.85
N ILE A 244 4.61 14.85 13.62
CA ILE A 244 5.37 15.18 12.39
C ILE A 244 4.66 14.63 11.15
N PHE A 245 4.28 13.35 11.15
CA PHE A 245 3.58 12.75 10.01
C PHE A 245 2.21 13.37 9.78
N THR A 246 1.46 13.68 10.83
CA THR A 246 0.16 14.34 10.71
C THR A 246 0.29 15.71 10.07
N ILE A 247 1.24 16.54 10.54
CA ILE A 247 1.49 17.87 9.96
C ILE A 247 1.87 17.74 8.48
N PHE A 248 2.78 16.83 8.15
CA PHE A 248 3.21 16.61 6.77
C PHE A 248 2.07 16.14 5.84
N ILE A 249 1.26 15.18 6.28
CA ILE A 249 0.12 14.66 5.49
C ILE A 249 -0.97 15.72 5.34
N VAL A 250 -1.29 16.47 6.40
CA VAL A 250 -2.29 17.54 6.32
C VAL A 250 -1.81 18.68 5.41
N ALA A 251 -0.55 19.09 5.52
CA ALA A 251 0.01 20.13 4.66
C ALA A 251 0.01 19.71 3.19
N SER A 252 0.46 18.49 2.88
CA SER A 252 0.44 17.97 1.50
C SER A 252 -0.97 17.81 0.95
N MET A 253 -1.94 17.36 1.77
CA MET A 253 -3.35 17.31 1.38
C MET A 253 -3.91 18.70 1.05
N ILE A 254 -3.59 19.72 1.85
CA ILE A 254 -3.99 21.11 1.56
C ILE A 254 -3.40 21.58 0.24
N LEU A 255 -2.12 21.29 -0.05
CA LEU A 255 -1.49 21.62 -1.32
C LEU A 255 -2.17 20.93 -2.50
N ALA A 256 -2.61 19.67 -2.35
CA ALA A 256 -3.36 18.95 -3.38
C ALA A 256 -4.74 19.58 -3.62
N ILE A 257 -5.47 19.94 -2.56
CA ILE A 257 -6.77 20.62 -2.65
C ILE A 257 -6.62 21.99 -3.33
N LEU A 258 -5.54 22.71 -3.08
CA LEU A 258 -5.22 24.00 -3.70
C LEU A 258 -4.62 23.86 -5.12
N ASN A 259 -4.60 22.64 -5.68
CA ASN A 259 -4.03 22.31 -6.99
C ASN A 259 -2.57 22.75 -7.17
N GLN A 260 -1.79 22.83 -6.08
CA GLN A 260 -0.36 23.11 -6.12
C GLN A 260 0.47 21.85 -6.39
N ILE A 261 -0.07 20.68 -6.03
CA ILE A 261 0.47 19.37 -6.35
C ILE A 261 -0.64 18.47 -6.90
N CYS A 262 -0.26 17.44 -7.65
CA CYS A 262 -1.21 16.43 -8.13
C CYS A 262 -1.67 15.51 -6.98
N TRP A 263 -2.85 14.90 -7.12
CA TRP A 263 -3.33 13.93 -6.12
C TRP A 263 -2.43 12.70 -6.06
N LEU A 264 -1.83 12.31 -7.17
CA LEU A 264 -0.81 11.27 -7.23
C LEU A 264 0.40 11.58 -6.31
N ASP A 265 0.86 12.83 -6.25
CA ASP A 265 1.99 13.22 -5.39
C ASP A 265 1.62 13.10 -3.91
N PHE A 266 0.41 13.51 -3.54
CA PHE A 266 -0.11 13.30 -2.20
C PHE A 266 -0.14 11.82 -1.82
N LEU A 267 -0.62 10.95 -2.72
CA LEU A 267 -0.64 9.51 -2.45
C LEU A 267 0.78 8.92 -2.35
N TYR A 268 1.75 9.39 -3.15
CA TYR A 268 3.16 9.01 -2.97
C TYR A 268 3.71 9.46 -1.61
N TYR A 269 3.31 10.64 -1.11
CA TYR A 269 3.70 11.05 0.23
C TYR A 269 3.11 10.14 1.32
N CYS A 270 1.86 9.70 1.18
CA CYS A 270 1.27 8.68 2.04
C CYS A 270 2.10 7.37 2.02
N SER A 271 2.46 6.90 0.82
CA SER A 271 3.22 5.66 0.65
C SER A 271 4.64 5.77 1.25
N TYR A 272 5.29 6.93 1.16
CA TYR A 272 6.57 7.21 1.82
C TYR A 272 6.48 7.29 3.34
N VAL A 273 5.38 7.80 3.91
CA VAL A 273 5.12 7.72 5.35
C VAL A 273 5.03 6.27 5.81
N LYS A 274 4.30 5.42 5.08
CA LYS A 274 4.27 3.96 5.35
C LYS A 274 5.67 3.36 5.32
N LEU A 275 6.47 3.70 4.31
CA LEU A 275 7.83 3.19 4.18
C LEU A 275 8.72 3.63 5.35
N SER A 276 8.63 4.91 5.73
CA SER A 276 9.36 5.49 6.88
C SER A 276 8.98 4.82 8.20
N ILE A 277 7.68 4.59 8.43
CA ILE A 277 7.20 3.85 9.61
C ILE A 277 7.78 2.44 9.66
N THR A 278 7.90 1.78 8.50
CA THR A 278 8.45 0.43 8.40
C THR A 278 9.93 0.40 8.81
N LEU A 279 10.71 1.42 8.46
CA LEU A 279 12.08 1.59 8.96
C LEU A 279 12.12 1.85 10.47
N ILE A 280 11.34 2.81 10.95
CA ILE A 280 11.37 3.25 12.34
C ILE A 280 10.99 2.12 13.30
N LYS A 281 10.00 1.28 12.95
CA LYS A 281 9.48 0.25 13.87
C LYS A 281 10.47 -0.88 14.15
N TYR A 282 11.35 -1.23 13.22
CA TYR A 282 12.27 -2.35 13.37
C TYR A 282 13.53 -1.99 14.17
N VAL A 283 13.97 -0.73 14.12
CA VAL A 283 15.20 -0.25 14.79
C VAL A 283 15.18 -0.46 16.32
N PRO A 284 14.10 -0.12 17.06
CA PRO A 284 14.05 -0.35 18.50
C PRO A 284 14.22 -1.81 18.88
N GLN A 285 13.61 -2.74 18.12
CA GLN A 285 13.72 -4.17 18.38
C GLN A 285 15.15 -4.66 18.13
N ALA A 286 15.76 -4.24 17.01
CA ALA A 286 17.15 -4.54 16.68
C ALA A 286 18.11 -4.11 17.80
N PHE A 287 17.94 -2.88 18.30
CA PHE A 287 18.73 -2.33 19.38
C PHE A 287 18.48 -3.04 20.72
N TYR A 288 17.23 -3.35 21.03
CA TYR A 288 16.86 -4.04 22.27
C TYR A 288 17.45 -5.45 22.34
N ASN A 289 17.36 -6.22 21.25
CA ASN A 289 18.02 -7.52 21.11
C ASN A 289 19.53 -7.38 21.32
N TYR A 290 20.15 -6.35 20.72
CA TYR A 290 21.58 -6.07 20.90
C TYR A 290 21.96 -5.75 22.34
N LYS A 291 21.13 -4.97 23.05
CA LYS A 291 21.38 -4.59 24.46
C LYS A 291 21.22 -5.78 25.40
N ARG A 292 20.21 -6.63 25.17
CA ARG A 292 19.93 -7.83 25.99
C ARG A 292 20.79 -9.03 25.64
N LYS A 293 21.44 -9.02 24.47
CA LYS A 293 22.13 -10.19 23.91
C LYS A 293 21.21 -11.43 23.85
N SER A 294 19.92 -11.21 23.63
CA SER A 294 18.90 -12.25 23.65
C SER A 294 17.71 -11.85 22.80
N THR A 295 17.14 -12.82 22.10
CA THR A 295 15.90 -12.69 21.31
C THR A 295 14.71 -13.45 21.95
N VAL A 296 14.86 -13.89 23.21
CA VAL A 296 13.81 -14.65 23.92
C VAL A 296 12.59 -13.75 24.16
N GLY A 297 11.39 -14.30 23.91
CA GLY A 297 10.13 -13.57 23.99
C GLY A 297 9.66 -12.98 22.65
N TRP A 298 10.41 -13.23 21.57
CA TRP A 298 10.05 -12.79 20.23
C TRP A 298 9.66 -13.96 19.32
N SER A 299 8.57 -13.79 18.56
CA SER A 299 8.08 -14.82 17.64
C SER A 299 8.94 -14.86 16.37
N ILE A 300 9.93 -15.76 16.34
CA ILE A 300 10.78 -15.96 15.16
C ILE A 300 9.97 -16.45 13.94
N GLY A 301 8.86 -17.15 14.16
CA GLY A 301 7.95 -17.58 13.09
C GLY A 301 7.35 -16.40 12.32
N ASN A 302 7.06 -15.28 13.00
CA ASN A 302 6.57 -14.08 12.31
C ASN A 302 7.66 -13.46 11.41
N ILE A 303 8.94 -13.58 11.78
CA ILE A 303 10.07 -13.10 10.98
C ILE A 303 10.23 -13.93 9.70
N PHE A 304 10.02 -15.25 9.77
CA PHE A 304 10.01 -16.07 8.56
C PHE A 304 8.84 -15.74 7.62
N LEU A 305 7.66 -15.46 8.16
CA LEU A 305 6.51 -15.03 7.38
C LEU A 305 6.74 -13.65 6.74
N ASP A 306 7.32 -12.70 7.47
CA ASP A 306 7.67 -11.37 6.96
C ASP A 306 8.72 -11.47 5.85
N PHE A 307 9.78 -12.25 6.08
CA PHE A 307 10.85 -12.50 5.11
C PHE A 307 10.33 -13.14 3.82
N THR A 308 9.47 -14.16 3.96
CA THR A 308 8.82 -14.82 2.82
C THR A 308 7.95 -13.84 2.05
N GLY A 309 7.17 -13.03 2.75
CA GLY A 309 6.35 -11.99 2.16
C GLY A 309 7.18 -10.96 1.38
N GLY A 310 8.26 -10.45 1.98
CA GLY A 310 9.14 -9.45 1.38
C GLY A 310 9.89 -9.95 0.14
N ILE A 311 10.42 -11.19 0.17
CA ILE A 311 11.05 -11.79 -1.02
C ILE A 311 10.05 -11.95 -2.15
N LEU A 312 8.88 -12.52 -1.86
CA LEU A 312 7.88 -12.81 -2.88
C LEU A 312 7.25 -11.51 -3.43
N SER A 313 7.08 -10.47 -2.60
CA SER A 313 6.59 -9.17 -3.08
C SER A 313 7.58 -8.52 -4.06
N MET A 314 8.89 -8.57 -3.76
CA MET A 314 9.93 -8.10 -4.67
C MET A 314 9.99 -8.95 -5.95
N LEU A 315 9.88 -10.28 -5.82
CA LEU A 315 9.85 -11.18 -6.96
C LEU A 315 8.67 -10.87 -7.90
N GLN A 316 7.48 -10.60 -7.35
CA GLN A 316 6.32 -10.19 -8.17
C GLN A 316 6.64 -8.94 -9.00
N MET A 317 7.26 -7.93 -8.39
CA MET A 317 7.61 -6.71 -9.10
C MET A 317 8.65 -6.96 -10.20
N ILE A 318 9.66 -7.80 -9.95
CA ILE A 318 10.68 -8.16 -10.95
C ILE A 318 10.05 -8.93 -12.13
N LEU A 319 9.14 -9.87 -11.84
CA LEU A 319 8.41 -10.62 -12.87
C LEU A 319 7.58 -9.68 -13.76
N ASN A 320 6.87 -8.73 -13.15
CA ASN A 320 6.09 -7.74 -13.89
C ASN A 320 6.99 -6.81 -14.72
N ALA A 321 8.06 -6.27 -14.12
CA ALA A 321 9.01 -5.39 -14.82
C ALA A 321 9.60 -6.09 -16.05
N TYR A 322 9.96 -7.37 -15.94
CA TYR A 322 10.44 -8.14 -17.07
C TYR A 322 9.35 -8.43 -18.11
N ASN A 323 8.17 -8.90 -17.67
CA ASN A 323 7.11 -9.34 -18.59
C ASN A 323 6.53 -8.21 -19.44
N TYR A 324 6.61 -6.97 -18.94
CA TYR A 324 6.06 -5.78 -19.58
C TYR A 324 7.13 -4.74 -19.97
N ASP A 325 8.42 -5.08 -19.85
CA ASP A 325 9.54 -4.18 -20.14
C ASP A 325 9.53 -2.85 -19.35
N ASP A 326 8.96 -2.90 -18.14
CA ASP A 326 8.71 -1.73 -17.29
C ASP A 326 9.65 -1.67 -16.08
N TRP A 327 10.96 -1.67 -16.36
CA TRP A 327 12.00 -1.57 -15.34
C TRP A 327 12.04 -0.21 -14.65
N LYS A 328 11.55 0.84 -15.32
CA LYS A 328 11.51 2.18 -14.74
C LYS A 328 10.49 2.26 -13.61
N SER A 329 9.33 1.61 -13.72
CA SER A 329 8.34 1.61 -12.64
C SER A 329 8.77 0.80 -11.42
N LEU A 330 9.65 -0.19 -11.58
CA LEU A 330 10.26 -0.93 -10.46
C LEU A 330 10.99 -0.01 -9.46
N PHE A 331 11.69 1.01 -9.98
CA PHE A 331 12.40 2.02 -9.18
C PHE A 331 11.67 3.36 -9.10
N GLY A 332 10.66 3.58 -9.95
CA GLY A 332 9.87 4.81 -10.05
C GLY A 332 8.77 4.93 -9.00
N ASP A 333 8.30 3.81 -8.43
CA ASP A 333 7.54 3.76 -7.17
C ASP A 333 8.29 2.91 -6.13
N PRO A 334 9.12 3.54 -5.28
CA PRO A 334 9.99 2.82 -4.37
C PRO A 334 9.24 2.17 -3.21
N THR A 335 7.91 2.34 -3.08
CA THR A 335 7.22 1.93 -1.85
C THR A 335 7.10 0.42 -1.74
N LYS A 336 6.52 -0.26 -2.73
CA LYS A 336 6.33 -1.72 -2.64
C LYS A 336 7.67 -2.46 -2.65
N PHE A 337 8.60 -2.04 -3.51
CA PHE A 337 9.95 -2.60 -3.56
C PHE A 337 10.69 -2.33 -2.26
N GLY A 338 10.64 -1.09 -1.75
CA GLY A 338 11.26 -0.68 -0.50
C GLY A 338 10.67 -1.38 0.72
N LEU A 339 9.35 -1.65 0.74
CA LEU A 339 8.70 -2.43 1.79
C LEU A 339 9.27 -3.84 1.84
N GLY A 340 9.33 -4.53 0.70
CA GLY A 340 9.94 -5.86 0.61
C GLY A 340 11.43 -5.83 0.98
N PHE A 341 12.18 -4.86 0.46
CA PHE A 341 13.61 -4.73 0.72
C PHE A 341 13.91 -4.48 2.21
N PHE A 342 13.23 -3.52 2.85
CA PHE A 342 13.46 -3.24 4.26
C PHE A 342 13.00 -4.36 5.16
N SER A 343 11.87 -5.02 4.87
CA SER A 343 11.46 -6.24 5.57
C SER A 343 12.57 -7.29 5.49
N VAL A 344 12.98 -7.69 4.29
CA VAL A 344 14.02 -8.71 4.10
C VAL A 344 15.33 -8.32 4.79
N ALA A 345 15.76 -7.06 4.70
CA ALA A 345 16.99 -6.60 5.33
C ALA A 345 16.95 -6.70 6.86
N PHE A 346 15.85 -6.25 7.49
CA PHE A 346 15.68 -6.37 8.94
C PHE A 346 15.48 -7.83 9.37
N ASP A 347 14.74 -8.61 8.60
CA ASP A 347 14.50 -10.02 8.89
C ASP A 347 15.80 -10.83 8.85
N VAL A 348 16.66 -10.61 7.86
CA VAL A 348 18.02 -11.19 7.83
C VAL A 348 18.80 -10.77 9.08
N PHE A 349 18.77 -9.48 9.42
CA PHE A 349 19.44 -8.99 10.63
C PHE A 349 18.93 -9.69 11.90
N PHE A 350 17.62 -9.92 11.99
CA PHE A 350 16.99 -10.59 13.12
C PHE A 350 17.27 -12.09 13.18
N LEU A 351 17.29 -12.77 12.03
CA LEU A 351 17.69 -14.17 11.92
C LEU A 351 19.16 -14.34 12.32
N VAL A 352 20.04 -13.41 11.92
CA VAL A 352 21.44 -13.39 12.36
C VAL A 352 21.54 -13.17 13.88
N GLN A 353 20.78 -12.23 14.44
CA GLN A 353 20.72 -12.05 15.90
C GLN A 353 20.27 -13.33 16.62
N HIS A 354 19.24 -14.00 16.12
CA HIS A 354 18.62 -15.17 16.76
C HIS A 354 19.48 -16.44 16.65
N TYR A 355 19.94 -16.80 15.44
CA TYR A 355 20.58 -18.09 15.18
C TYR A 355 22.11 -18.06 15.22
N ILE A 356 22.73 -16.88 15.09
CA ILE A 356 24.19 -16.75 15.03
C ILE A 356 24.71 -16.05 16.29
N LEU A 357 24.27 -14.82 16.55
CA LEU A 357 24.88 -13.98 17.59
C LEU A 357 24.44 -14.35 19.01
N TYR A 358 23.16 -14.70 19.20
CA TYR A 358 22.55 -14.95 20.51
C TYR A 358 22.00 -16.37 20.64
N ARG A 359 22.64 -17.32 19.94
CA ARG A 359 22.26 -18.74 19.93
C ARG A 359 22.42 -19.41 21.29
N ASP A 360 23.52 -19.09 21.96
CA ASP A 360 23.91 -19.73 23.20
C ASP A 360 23.54 -18.84 24.39
N HIS A 361 22.56 -19.28 25.17
CA HIS A 361 22.40 -18.80 26.52
C HIS A 361 22.12 -19.96 27.47
N ASN A 362 22.97 -20.04 28.51
CA ASN A 362 22.81 -20.90 29.66
C ASN A 362 21.40 -20.74 30.23
N SER A 363 20.72 -21.87 30.41
CA SER A 363 19.52 -22.01 31.23
C SER A 363 19.66 -21.17 32.49
N TYR A 364 18.65 -20.40 32.84
CA TYR A 364 18.58 -19.64 34.10
C TYR A 364 19.12 -20.50 35.27
N GLU A 365 20.24 -20.11 35.88
CA GLU A 365 20.59 -20.60 37.22
C GLU A 365 19.59 -19.96 38.20
N SER A 366 18.70 -20.78 38.75
CA SER A 366 17.92 -20.37 39.92
C SER A 366 18.88 -20.19 41.08
N ILE A 367 19.17 -18.95 41.46
CA ILE A 367 19.82 -18.68 42.75
C ILE A 367 18.80 -19.05 43.82
N THR A 368 19.00 -20.18 44.50
CA THR A 368 18.24 -20.56 45.69
C THR A 368 18.55 -19.55 46.81
N GLY A 369 17.78 -18.47 46.87
CA GLY A 369 17.77 -17.58 48.02
C GLY A 369 16.86 -18.17 49.09
N GLU A 370 17.45 -18.75 50.14
CA GLU A 370 16.73 -19.00 51.39
C GLU A 370 16.32 -17.65 52.00
N CYS A 371 15.01 -17.35 51.98
CA CYS A 371 14.45 -16.22 52.68
C CYS A 371 14.49 -16.47 54.19
N HIS A 372 15.57 -16.06 54.86
CA HIS A 372 15.52 -15.79 56.30
C HIS A 372 14.86 -14.43 56.53
N ALA A 373 13.55 -14.46 56.80
CA ALA A 373 12.82 -13.30 57.28
C ALA A 373 13.12 -13.09 58.77
N THR A 374 14.01 -12.16 59.10
CA THR A 374 14.15 -11.65 60.47
C THR A 374 13.14 -10.54 60.67
N SER A 375 12.00 -10.88 61.26
CA SER A 375 10.99 -9.92 61.74
C SER A 375 11.54 -9.18 62.96
N ALA A 376 11.93 -7.91 62.80
CA ALA A 376 12.15 -7.02 63.92
C ALA A 376 10.79 -6.49 64.41
N GLN A 377 10.34 -6.99 65.56
CA GLN A 377 9.25 -6.38 66.34
C GLN A 377 9.83 -5.22 67.14
N GLU A 378 9.24 -4.03 66.98
CA GLU A 378 9.42 -2.90 67.88
C GLU A 378 8.70 -3.19 69.21
N GLU A 379 9.46 -3.25 70.31
CA GLU A 379 8.95 -3.03 71.67
C GLU A 379 9.95 -2.16 72.46
N CYS A 380 9.51 -0.97 72.86
CA CYS A 380 9.98 -0.25 74.05
C CYS A 380 9.02 -0.62 75.21
N PRO A 381 9.35 -0.53 76.53
CA PRO A 381 10.37 0.35 77.15
C PRO A 381 11.10 -0.22 78.41
N SER A 382 11.98 0.61 78.99
CA SER A 382 12.10 0.94 80.44
C SER A 382 13.49 0.85 81.10
N SER A 383 13.73 1.91 81.88
CA SER A 383 14.81 2.29 82.80
C SER A 383 15.59 1.19 83.54
N SER A 384 16.91 1.37 83.68
CA SER A 384 17.59 1.80 84.94
C SER A 384 19.12 1.58 84.87
N THR A 385 19.90 2.57 85.36
CA THR A 385 21.22 2.52 86.04
C THR A 385 22.34 1.58 85.52
N GLU A 386 23.62 1.90 85.40
CA GLU A 386 24.53 2.79 86.14
C GLU A 386 25.93 2.75 85.46
N SER A 387 26.73 3.82 85.57
CA SER A 387 28.22 3.92 85.53
C SER A 387 29.03 3.00 84.57
N THR A 388 30.00 3.48 83.78
CA THR A 388 31.27 4.03 84.29
C THR A 388 32.10 4.64 83.13
N ASN A 389 32.76 5.75 83.44
CA ASN A 389 33.79 6.50 82.71
C ASN A 389 34.80 5.68 81.87
N LYS A 390 35.25 6.28 80.75
CA LYS A 390 36.68 6.65 80.55
C LYS A 390 36.89 7.61 79.37
N VAL A 391 37.46 8.78 79.75
CA VAL A 391 38.19 9.83 79.02
C VAL A 391 37.40 10.76 78.11
#